data_AF-A0A3P7MIZ1-F1
#
_entry.id   AF-A0A3P7MIZ1-F1
#
_cell.length_a   1.000
_cell.length_b   1.000
_cell.length_c   1.000
_cell.angle_alpha   90.00
_cell.angle_beta   90.00
_cell.angle_gamma   90.00
#
_symmetry.space_group_name_H-M   'P 1'
#
loop_
_entity.id
_entity.type
_entity.pdbx_description
1 polymer ?
#
loop_
_entity_poly.entity_id
_entity_poly.type
_entity_poly.pdbx_seq_one_letter_code
_entity_poly.pdbx_strand_id
1 'polypeptide(L)'
;MPAVSQTLDINSPDLQSLPKYARLCEMMTEYENTICHNEQAIENIRQSFACHQICILDALSTVFDSAIKTAFSAVEKFDVIITPSTSPKFGDYQCNSAFTLAKKLSSLGPKQSPKEVSEKICECLYKGPLIEKAEVTASGFINIYISKEIVADEISKLVRLGFTLPPPSRKLKIIVDMSSPNIAKEMHVGHLR
;
A
#
# COMPACT_ATOMS: atom_id res chain seq x y z
N MET A 1 2.28 14.13 -18.07
CA MET A 1 2.03 12.69 -18.30
C MET A 1 3.40 12.06 -18.47
N PRO A 2 3.89 11.22 -17.56
CA PRO A 2 5.06 10.43 -17.90
C PRO A 2 4.59 9.39 -18.93
N ALA A 3 5.34 9.25 -20.01
CA ALA A 3 5.12 8.21 -21.00
C ALA A 3 5.07 6.87 -20.27
N VAL A 4 4.04 6.08 -20.56
CA VAL A 4 4.06 4.65 -20.23
C VAL A 4 5.27 4.11 -20.98
N SER A 5 6.34 3.84 -20.24
CA SER A 5 7.52 3.14 -20.73
C SER A 5 7.01 1.91 -21.45
N GLN A 6 7.13 1.90 -22.78
CA GLN A 6 6.78 0.75 -23.59
C GLN A 6 7.65 -0.39 -23.08
N THR A 7 7.08 -1.27 -22.27
CA THR A 7 7.64 -2.59 -22.05
C THR A 7 7.62 -3.28 -23.40
N LEU A 8 8.75 -3.28 -24.10
CA LEU A 8 8.91 -4.05 -25.32
C LEU A 8 8.62 -5.52 -24.98
N ASP A 9 7.76 -6.12 -25.79
CA ASP A 9 7.34 -7.50 -25.60
C ASP A 9 8.57 -8.39 -25.77
N ILE A 10 8.99 -9.07 -24.70
CA ILE A 10 10.17 -9.95 -24.65
C ILE A 10 10.05 -11.12 -25.66
N ASN A 11 8.85 -11.28 -26.23
CA ASN A 11 8.49 -12.23 -27.27
C ASN A 11 8.34 -11.59 -28.66
N SER A 12 8.83 -10.37 -28.88
CA SER A 12 8.74 -9.74 -30.18
C SER A 12 9.42 -10.61 -31.25
N PRO A 13 8.79 -10.80 -32.42
CA PRO A 13 9.28 -11.71 -33.45
C PRO A 13 10.68 -11.32 -33.96
N ASP A 14 10.99 -10.03 -33.93
CA ASP A 14 12.30 -9.49 -34.33
C ASP A 14 13.41 -9.91 -33.36
N LEU A 15 13.15 -9.90 -32.05
CA LEU A 15 14.10 -10.29 -31.00
C LEU A 15 14.40 -11.80 -31.02
N GLN A 16 13.44 -12.62 -31.46
CA GLN A 16 13.61 -14.07 -31.59
C GLN A 16 14.41 -14.48 -32.84
N SER A 17 14.48 -13.60 -33.86
CA SER A 17 15.22 -13.84 -35.10
C SER A 17 16.74 -13.64 -34.97
N LEU A 18 17.19 -12.99 -33.89
CA LEU A 18 18.58 -12.65 -33.65
C LEU A 18 19.43 -13.85 -33.17
N PRO A 19 20.75 -13.84 -33.46
CA PRO A 19 21.70 -14.76 -32.84
C PRO A 19 21.65 -14.66 -31.31
N LYS A 20 21.81 -15.80 -30.63
CA LYS A 20 21.66 -15.90 -29.16
C LYS A 20 22.43 -14.84 -28.36
N TYR A 21 23.66 -14.50 -28.79
CA TYR A 21 24.48 -13.48 -28.14
C TYR A 21 23.92 -12.06 -28.33
N ALA A 22 23.49 -11.71 -29.56
CA ALA A 22 22.91 -10.41 -29.85
C ALA A 22 21.59 -10.19 -29.08
N ARG A 23 20.74 -11.22 -29.03
CA ARG A 23 19.51 -11.21 -28.22
C ARG A 23 19.80 -10.99 -26.73
N LEU A 24 20.83 -11.64 -26.18
CA LEU A 24 21.21 -11.45 -24.77
C LEU A 24 21.68 -10.02 -24.49
N CYS A 25 22.50 -9.43 -25.38
CA CYS A 25 22.95 -8.05 -25.23
C CYS A 25 21.78 -7.07 -25.24
N GLU A 26 20.84 -7.22 -26.18
CA GLU A 26 19.65 -6.36 -26.25
C GLU A 26 18.78 -6.49 -24.99
N MET A 27 18.52 -7.73 -24.52
CA MET A 27 17.79 -7.95 -23.27
C MET A 27 18.50 -7.32 -22.07
N MET A 28 19.83 -7.43 -21.98
CA MET A 28 20.61 -6.81 -20.89
C MET A 28 20.46 -5.29 -20.90
N THR A 29 20.59 -4.65 -22.06
CA THR A 29 20.40 -3.20 -22.20
C THR A 29 18.97 -2.77 -21.84
N GLU A 30 17.95 -3.56 -22.19
CA GLU A 30 16.57 -3.28 -21.80
C GLU A 30 16.34 -3.40 -20.30
N TYR A 31 16.91 -4.42 -19.65
CA TYR A 31 16.84 -4.56 -18.20
C TYR A 31 17.56 -3.40 -17.51
N GLU A 32 18.72 -2.98 -18.00
CA GLU A 32 19.44 -1.80 -17.49
C GLU A 32 18.59 -0.52 -17.60
N ASN A 33 17.95 -0.30 -18.76
CA ASN A 33 17.05 0.83 -18.96
C ASN A 33 15.84 0.79 -18.01
N THR A 34 15.28 -0.39 -17.79
CA THR A 34 14.14 -0.60 -16.88
C THR A 34 14.54 -0.34 -15.43
N ILE A 35 15.71 -0.81 -15.02
CA ILE A 35 16.27 -0.55 -13.69
C ILE A 35 16.45 0.96 -13.49
N CYS A 36 17.11 1.63 -14.43
CA CYS A 36 17.32 3.08 -14.39
C CYS A 36 16.01 3.86 -14.27
N HIS A 37 14.98 3.48 -15.05
CA HIS A 37 13.66 4.11 -14.97
C HIS A 37 13.00 3.90 -13.60
N ASN A 38 13.06 2.67 -13.06
CA ASN A 38 12.50 2.36 -11.75
C ASN A 38 13.22 3.11 -10.62
N GLU A 39 14.54 3.25 -10.70
CA GLU A 39 15.32 4.04 -9.75
C GLU A 39 14.91 5.51 -9.77
N GLN A 40 14.72 6.10 -10.94
CA GLN A 40 14.21 7.46 -11.08
C GLN A 40 12.80 7.61 -10.50
N ALA A 41 11.92 6.62 -10.74
CA ALA A 41 10.57 6.62 -10.17
C ALA A 41 10.61 6.55 -8.63
N ILE A 42 11.48 5.70 -8.06
CA ILE A 42 11.69 5.60 -6.61
C ILE A 42 12.17 6.94 -6.04
N GLU A 43 13.09 7.62 -6.73
CA GLU A 43 13.61 8.91 -6.26
C GLU A 43 12.55 10.00 -6.29
N ASN A 44 11.73 10.07 -7.34
CA ASN A 44 10.58 10.98 -7.41
C ASN A 44 9.58 10.72 -6.27
N ILE A 45 9.34 9.44 -5.96
CA ILE A 45 8.48 9.04 -4.85
C ILE A 45 9.08 9.49 -3.52
N ARG A 46 10.38 9.29 -3.29
CA ARG A 46 11.09 9.76 -2.09
C ARG A 46 11.01 11.27 -1.92
N GLN A 47 11.20 12.03 -2.99
CA GLN A 47 11.05 13.49 -2.97
C GLN A 47 9.61 13.88 -2.61
N SER A 48 8.62 13.20 -3.18
CA SER A 48 7.21 13.41 -2.82
C SER A 48 6.92 13.10 -1.34
N PHE A 49 7.51 12.02 -0.81
CA PHE A 49 7.42 11.67 0.61
C PHE A 49 8.09 12.70 1.52
N ALA A 50 9.12 13.40 1.05
CA ALA A 50 9.77 14.44 1.85
C ALA A 50 8.90 15.68 2.06
N CYS A 51 8.00 16.00 1.10
CA CYS A 51 7.18 17.21 1.15
C CYS A 51 5.71 16.98 1.54
N HIS A 52 5.19 15.76 1.46
CA HIS A 52 3.80 15.46 1.81
C HIS A 52 3.69 14.60 3.08
N GLN A 53 2.56 14.73 3.77
CA GLN A 53 2.19 13.83 4.87
C GLN A 53 1.68 12.48 4.33
N ILE A 54 1.94 11.44 5.11
CA ILE A 54 1.54 10.07 4.78
C ILE A 54 0.24 9.66 5.48
N CYS A 55 -0.58 8.87 4.80
CA CYS A 55 -1.64 8.12 5.46
C CYS A 55 -1.05 6.82 6.02
N ILE A 56 -0.85 6.77 7.35
CA ILE A 56 -0.23 5.62 8.02
C ILE A 56 -1.06 4.34 7.80
N LEU A 57 -2.39 4.44 7.83
CA LEU A 57 -3.28 3.30 7.59
C LEU A 57 -3.10 2.70 6.19
N ASP A 58 -3.00 3.53 5.15
CA ASP A 58 -2.79 3.06 3.78
C ASP A 58 -1.39 2.46 3.62
N ALA A 59 -0.37 3.08 4.22
CA ALA A 59 0.99 2.57 4.19
C ALA A 59 1.09 1.20 4.89
N LEU A 60 0.47 1.04 6.05
CA LEU A 60 0.40 -0.26 6.72
C LEU A 60 -0.39 -1.28 5.89
N SER A 61 -1.53 -0.88 5.32
CA SER A 61 -2.38 -1.78 4.54
C SER A 61 -1.64 -2.32 3.32
N THR A 62 -0.85 -1.48 2.63
CA THR A 62 -0.02 -1.90 1.49
C THR A 62 1.13 -2.83 1.91
N VAL A 63 1.80 -2.53 3.03
CA VAL A 63 2.87 -3.40 3.57
C VAL A 63 2.31 -4.79 3.96
N PHE A 64 1.17 -4.83 4.64
CA PHE A 64 0.53 -6.09 5.03
C PHE A 64 -0.06 -6.84 3.83
N ASP A 65 -0.61 -6.15 2.82
CA ASP A 65 -1.09 -6.76 1.59
C ASP A 65 0.05 -7.46 0.84
N SER A 66 1.21 -6.78 0.73
CA SER A 66 2.42 -7.40 0.17
C SER A 66 2.86 -8.63 0.95
N ALA A 67 2.91 -8.54 2.29
CA ALA A 67 3.31 -9.66 3.15
C ALA A 67 2.35 -10.86 3.02
N ILE A 68 1.04 -10.61 2.94
CA ILE A 68 0.02 -11.65 2.75
C ILE A 68 0.16 -12.32 1.39
N LYS A 69 0.40 -11.56 0.31
CA LYS A 69 0.63 -12.11 -1.03
C LYS A 69 1.88 -12.99 -1.09
N THR A 70 2.95 -12.59 -0.40
CA THR A 70 4.17 -13.38 -0.30
C THR A 70 3.96 -14.65 0.52
N ALA A 71 3.26 -14.56 1.65
CA ALA A 71 3.00 -15.70 2.53
C ALA A 71 1.98 -16.70 1.92
N PHE A 72 1.00 -16.21 1.17
CA PHE A 72 -0.13 -16.98 0.66
C PHE A 72 -0.45 -16.63 -0.80
N SER A 73 0.37 -17.12 -1.73
CA SER A 73 0.20 -16.90 -3.18
C SER A 73 -1.12 -17.42 -3.75
N ALA A 74 -1.80 -18.34 -3.06
CA ALA A 74 -3.09 -18.90 -3.46
C ALA A 74 -4.28 -17.93 -3.26
N VAL A 75 -4.09 -16.80 -2.56
CA VAL A 75 -5.15 -15.83 -2.28
C VAL A 75 -4.99 -14.61 -3.20
N GLU A 76 -5.78 -14.56 -4.28
CA GLU A 76 -5.65 -13.49 -5.29
C GLU A 76 -6.08 -12.10 -4.79
N LYS A 77 -7.11 -12.03 -3.95
CA LYS A 77 -7.64 -10.76 -3.44
C LYS A 77 -8.09 -10.88 -1.99
N PHE A 78 -7.44 -10.11 -1.14
CA PHE A 78 -7.74 -10.05 0.28
C PHE A 78 -7.76 -8.59 0.77
N ASP A 79 -8.84 -8.22 1.44
CA ASP A 79 -8.95 -6.90 2.05
C ASP A 79 -8.28 -6.93 3.42
N VAL A 80 -7.16 -6.22 3.53
CA VAL A 80 -6.39 -6.11 4.76
C VAL A 80 -7.17 -5.27 5.78
N ILE A 81 -7.37 -5.82 6.97
CA ILE A 81 -8.12 -5.17 8.04
C ILE A 81 -7.14 -4.70 9.11
N ILE A 82 -6.87 -3.39 9.12
CA ILE A 82 -6.06 -2.72 10.15
C ILE A 82 -6.92 -1.69 10.86
N THR A 83 -6.89 -1.74 12.18
CA THR A 83 -7.64 -0.84 13.06
C THR A 83 -6.71 -0.12 14.02
N PRO A 84 -6.94 1.16 14.34
CA PRO A 84 -6.22 1.80 15.43
C PRO A 84 -6.49 1.08 16.75
N SER A 85 -5.46 0.93 17.57
CA SER A 85 -5.57 0.24 18.85
C SER A 85 -6.41 1.03 19.84
N THR A 86 -7.21 0.32 20.64
CA THR A 86 -8.03 0.93 21.72
C THR A 86 -7.25 1.18 23.00
N SER A 87 -6.10 0.52 23.18
CA SER A 87 -5.26 0.64 24.36
C SER A 87 -3.77 0.62 23.98
N PRO A 88 -2.91 1.43 24.62
CA PRO A 88 -1.47 1.42 24.38
C PRO A 88 -0.80 0.05 24.61
N LYS A 89 -1.45 -0.83 25.38
CA LYS A 89 -0.97 -2.20 25.62
C LYS A 89 -0.97 -3.07 24.35
N PHE A 90 -1.71 -2.67 23.33
CA PHE A 90 -1.85 -3.40 22.08
C PHE A 90 -1.11 -2.75 20.91
N GLY A 91 -0.18 -1.83 21.19
CA GLY A 91 0.50 -1.02 20.17
C GLY A 91 -0.37 0.13 19.66
N ASP A 92 0.02 0.71 18.54
CA ASP A 92 -0.67 1.85 17.90
C ASP A 92 -1.77 1.38 16.95
N TYR A 93 -1.52 0.27 16.25
CA TYR A 93 -2.47 -0.36 15.32
C TYR A 93 -2.54 -1.88 15.55
N GLN A 94 -3.63 -2.49 15.11
CA GLN A 94 -3.81 -3.94 15.13
C GLN A 94 -4.24 -4.43 13.76
N CYS A 95 -3.63 -5.52 13.28
CA CYS A 95 -4.05 -6.23 12.10
C CYS A 95 -4.86 -7.47 12.49
N ASN A 96 -6.11 -7.51 12.04
CA ASN A 96 -7.09 -8.55 12.36
C ASN A 96 -7.31 -9.51 11.17
N SER A 97 -6.53 -9.33 10.11
CA SER A 97 -6.64 -10.07 8.84
C SER A 97 -6.49 -11.58 8.99
N ALA A 98 -5.74 -12.04 9.99
CA ALA A 98 -5.42 -13.45 10.18
C ALA A 98 -6.67 -14.33 10.40
N PHE A 99 -7.71 -13.82 11.07
CA PHE A 99 -8.95 -14.58 11.29
C PHE A 99 -9.70 -14.84 9.98
N THR A 100 -9.87 -13.82 9.16
CA THR A 100 -10.56 -13.92 7.87
C THR A 100 -9.73 -14.75 6.89
N LEU A 101 -8.39 -14.61 6.91
CA LEU A 101 -7.47 -15.44 6.13
C LEU A 101 -7.53 -16.91 6.54
N ALA A 102 -7.43 -17.22 7.83
CA ALA A 102 -7.51 -18.60 8.32
C ALA A 102 -8.81 -19.28 7.90
N LYS A 103 -9.94 -18.56 7.95
CA LYS A 103 -11.24 -19.05 7.48
C LYS A 103 -11.25 -19.31 5.97
N LYS A 104 -10.70 -18.41 5.16
CA LYS A 104 -10.58 -18.58 3.70
C LYS A 104 -9.65 -19.74 3.35
N LEU A 105 -8.47 -19.83 3.97
CA LEU A 105 -7.50 -20.89 3.71
C LEU A 105 -8.04 -22.27 4.12
N SER A 106 -8.77 -22.35 5.22
CA SER A 106 -9.44 -23.59 5.66
C SER A 106 -10.53 -24.06 4.69
N SER A 107 -11.05 -23.19 3.82
CA SER A 107 -12.01 -23.59 2.77
C SER A 107 -11.32 -24.12 1.51
N LEU A 108 -10.05 -23.77 1.29
CA LEU A 108 -9.27 -24.15 0.11
C LEU A 108 -8.30 -25.32 0.39
N GLY A 109 -8.08 -25.67 1.66
CA GLY A 109 -7.10 -26.69 2.03
C GLY A 109 -7.12 -27.02 3.53
N PRO A 110 -5.98 -27.40 4.13
CA PRO A 110 -5.93 -27.82 5.52
C PRO A 110 -6.28 -26.67 6.46
N LYS A 111 -6.95 -27.00 7.57
CA LYS A 111 -7.33 -26.04 8.60
C LYS A 111 -6.08 -25.40 9.19
N GLN A 112 -5.95 -24.09 9.07
CA GLN A 112 -4.86 -23.31 9.67
C GLN A 112 -5.39 -22.53 10.86
N SER A 113 -4.61 -22.47 11.94
CA SER A 113 -4.96 -21.63 13.09
C SER A 113 -4.69 -20.15 12.76
N PRO A 114 -5.52 -19.20 13.23
CA PRO A 114 -5.26 -17.77 13.05
C PRO A 114 -3.87 -17.36 13.54
N LYS A 115 -3.37 -18.01 14.60
CA LYS A 115 -2.03 -17.79 15.14
C LYS A 115 -0.92 -18.14 14.13
N GLU A 116 -0.96 -19.33 13.53
CA GLU A 116 0.00 -19.74 12.50
C GLU A 116 -0.04 -18.81 11.29
N VAL A 117 -1.24 -18.36 10.90
CA VAL A 117 -1.41 -17.42 9.79
C VAL A 117 -0.75 -16.08 10.14
N SER A 118 -0.98 -15.55 11.34
CA SER A 118 -0.35 -14.29 11.77
C SER A 118 1.16 -14.38 11.90
N GLU A 119 1.70 -15.51 12.35
CA GLU A 119 3.15 -15.74 12.43
C GLU A 119 3.79 -15.71 11.03
N LYS A 120 3.21 -16.43 10.06
CA LYS A 120 3.68 -16.40 8.67
C LYS A 120 3.63 -15.00 8.03
N ILE A 121 2.56 -14.24 8.30
CA ILE A 121 2.46 -12.85 7.81
C ILE A 121 3.58 -12.00 8.41
N CYS A 122 3.87 -12.19 9.71
CA CYS A 122 4.91 -11.44 10.40
C CYS A 122 6.32 -11.81 9.90
N GLU A 123 6.56 -13.07 9.51
CA GLU A 123 7.82 -13.52 8.91
C GLU A 123 8.06 -12.90 7.53
N CYS A 124 7.00 -12.76 6.71
CA CYS A 124 7.07 -12.13 5.40
C CYS A 124 6.93 -10.60 5.44
N LEU A 125 6.79 -10.00 6.63
CA LEU A 125 6.59 -8.57 6.77
C LEU A 125 7.85 -7.80 6.38
N TYR A 126 7.69 -6.78 5.53
CA TYR A 126 8.78 -5.90 5.17
C TYR A 126 9.27 -5.13 6.41
N LYS A 127 10.54 -5.30 6.75
CA LYS A 127 11.23 -4.59 7.85
C LYS A 127 11.64 -3.19 7.38
N GLY A 128 10.65 -2.35 7.11
CA GLY A 128 10.83 -0.96 6.72
C GLY A 128 10.96 -0.02 7.92
N PRO A 129 11.26 1.28 7.70
CA PRO A 129 11.40 2.26 8.77
C PRO A 129 10.08 2.61 9.46
N LEU A 130 8.93 2.26 8.86
CA LEU A 130 7.60 2.58 9.39
C LEU A 130 7.25 1.80 10.67
N ILE A 131 7.60 0.52 10.73
CA ILE A 131 7.19 -0.39 11.82
C ILE A 131 8.39 -0.64 12.72
N GLU A 132 8.30 -0.23 13.98
CA GLU A 132 9.33 -0.50 15.00
C GLU A 132 9.32 -1.98 15.37
N LYS A 133 8.13 -2.50 15.65
CA LYS A 133 7.92 -3.92 15.96
C LYS A 133 6.48 -4.34 15.65
N ALA A 134 6.33 -5.64 15.36
CA ALA A 134 5.04 -6.31 15.22
C ALA A 134 5.02 -7.54 16.14
N GLU A 135 3.98 -7.68 16.96
CA GLU A 135 3.85 -8.74 17.95
C GLU A 135 2.60 -9.57 17.68
N VAL A 136 2.77 -10.88 17.53
CA VAL A 136 1.67 -11.82 17.34
C VAL A 136 1.12 -12.23 18.70
N THR A 137 -0.18 -12.07 18.89
CA THR A 137 -0.89 -12.55 20.08
C THR A 137 -1.30 -14.01 19.92
N ALA A 138 -1.54 -14.71 21.04
CA ALA A 138 -2.00 -16.09 21.01
C ALA A 138 -3.33 -16.31 20.28
N SER A 139 -4.18 -15.27 20.21
CA SER A 139 -5.46 -15.31 19.50
C SER A 139 -5.31 -15.20 17.97
N GLY A 140 -4.18 -14.65 17.49
CA GLY A 140 -3.94 -14.37 16.08
C GLY A 140 -4.09 -12.90 15.67
N PHE A 141 -4.23 -11.98 16.63
CA PHE A 141 -4.05 -10.54 16.35
C PHE A 141 -2.57 -10.21 16.19
N ILE A 142 -2.26 -9.28 15.29
CA ILE A 142 -0.92 -8.71 15.14
C ILE A 142 -0.95 -7.27 15.66
N ASN A 143 -0.30 -7.03 16.79
CA ASN A 143 -0.13 -5.70 17.36
C ASN A 143 1.05 -5.00 16.67
N ILE A 144 0.86 -3.76 16.23
CA ILE A 144 1.81 -2.99 15.43
C ILE A 144 2.22 -1.75 16.21
N TYR A 145 3.53 -1.52 16.29
CA TYR A 145 4.12 -0.35 16.93
C TYR A 145 4.86 0.46 15.87
N ILE A 146 4.51 1.74 15.74
CA ILE A 146 5.07 2.62 14.72
C ILE A 146 6.41 3.18 15.20
N SER A 147 7.36 3.31 14.29
CA SER A 147 8.65 3.93 14.59
C SER A 147 8.50 5.37 15.07
N LYS A 148 9.05 5.65 16.25
CA LYS A 148 9.09 7.00 16.82
C LYS A 148 9.85 7.99 15.94
N GLU A 149 10.84 7.52 15.18
CA GLU A 149 11.60 8.35 14.24
C GLU A 149 10.69 8.88 13.14
N ILE A 150 9.88 8.00 12.53
CA ILE A 150 8.90 8.40 11.50
C ILE A 150 7.86 9.36 12.07
N VAL A 151 7.36 9.10 13.29
CA VAL A 151 6.41 10.01 13.94
C VAL A 151 7.03 11.39 14.17
N ALA A 152 8.26 11.44 14.66
CA ALA A 152 8.98 12.70 14.88
C ALA A 152 9.23 13.45 13.57
N ASP A 153 9.61 12.74 12.51
CA ASP A 153 9.84 13.31 11.18
C ASP A 153 8.55 13.86 10.56
N GLU A 154 7.43 13.16 10.68
CA GLU A 154 6.11 13.64 10.20
C GLU A 154 5.65 14.88 10.97
N ILE A 155 5.85 14.93 12.29
CA ILE A 155 5.55 16.13 13.10
C ILE A 155 6.46 17.29 12.69
N SER A 156 7.75 17.06 12.53
CA SER A 156 8.72 18.09 12.08
C SER A 156 8.35 18.63 10.70
N LYS A 157 7.96 17.75 9.78
CA LYS A 157 7.48 18.09 8.43
C LYS A 157 6.22 18.94 8.49
N LEU A 158 5.24 18.54 9.30
CA LEU A 158 3.99 19.28 9.51
C LEU A 158 4.25 20.71 10.00
N VAL A 159 5.18 20.88 10.95
CA VAL A 159 5.53 22.20 11.49
C VAL A 159 6.27 23.06 10.47
N ARG A 160 7.17 22.47 9.67
CA ARG A 160 8.02 23.22 8.72
C ARG A 160 7.30 23.58 7.41
N LEU A 161 6.51 22.66 6.87
CA LEU A 161 5.91 22.76 5.53
C LEU A 161 4.39 23.00 5.57
N GLY A 162 3.77 22.86 6.73
CA GLY A 162 2.31 22.81 6.86
C GLY A 162 1.75 21.44 6.48
N PHE A 163 0.42 21.35 6.41
CA PHE A 163 -0.28 20.12 6.04
C PHE A 163 -0.60 20.09 4.54
N THR A 164 -0.08 19.10 3.84
CA THR A 164 -0.29 18.84 2.41
C THR A 164 -0.34 17.33 2.13
N LEU A 165 -1.43 16.88 1.51
CA LEU A 165 -1.58 15.49 1.06
C LEU A 165 -0.94 15.28 -0.31
N PRO A 166 -0.42 14.08 -0.59
CA PRO A 166 0.09 13.76 -1.92
C PRO A 166 -1.01 13.92 -2.97
N PRO A 167 -0.70 14.47 -4.15
CA PRO A 167 -1.69 14.67 -5.20
C PRO A 167 -2.24 13.31 -5.67
N PRO A 168 -3.51 13.24 -6.07
CA PRO A 168 -4.09 12.00 -6.61
C PRO A 168 -3.36 11.58 -7.88
N SER A 169 -3.24 10.27 -8.10
CA SER A 169 -2.58 9.69 -9.28
C SER A 169 -3.18 10.15 -10.61
N ARG A 170 -4.47 10.50 -10.61
CA ARG A 170 -5.18 11.07 -11.75
C ARG A 170 -6.03 12.26 -11.32
N LYS A 171 -6.09 13.27 -12.19
CA LYS A 171 -7.05 14.37 -12.02
C LYS A 171 -8.46 13.84 -12.28
N LEU A 172 -9.35 14.04 -11.30
CA LEU A 172 -10.75 13.66 -11.39
C LEU A 172 -11.62 14.92 -11.40
N LYS A 173 -12.64 14.93 -12.26
CA LYS A 173 -13.69 15.94 -12.21
C LYS A 173 -14.77 15.45 -11.25
N ILE A 174 -14.91 16.12 -10.12
CA ILE A 174 -15.91 15.83 -9.10
C ILE A 174 -16.93 16.97 -9.14
N ILE A 175 -18.21 16.65 -9.38
CA ILE A 175 -19.31 17.61 -9.34
C ILE A 175 -20.08 17.35 -8.05
N VAL A 176 -20.23 18.39 -7.24
CA VAL A 176 -20.98 18.34 -5.97
C VAL A 176 -22.18 19.27 -6.13
N ASP A 177 -23.37 18.70 -6.23
CA ASP A 177 -24.65 19.44 -6.25
C ASP A 177 -25.22 19.44 -4.83
N MET A 178 -25.28 20.62 -4.21
CA MET A 178 -25.73 20.81 -2.84
C MET A 178 -26.64 22.02 -2.75
N SER A 179 -27.37 22.12 -1.62
CA SER A 179 -28.36 23.14 -1.30
C SER A 179 -29.63 23.11 -2.16
N SER A 180 -29.51 23.18 -3.50
CA SER A 180 -30.60 23.10 -4.50
C SER A 180 -32.00 23.50 -3.99
N PRO A 181 -32.19 24.75 -3.50
CA PRO A 181 -33.47 25.20 -2.99
C PRO A 181 -34.46 25.41 -4.14
N ASN A 182 -35.73 25.22 -3.85
CA ASN A 182 -36.79 25.45 -4.82
C ASN A 182 -37.10 26.95 -4.95
N ILE A 183 -37.05 27.47 -6.17
CA ILE A 183 -37.47 28.83 -6.48
C ILE A 183 -38.95 28.99 -6.12
N ALA A 184 -39.30 30.12 -5.49
CA ALA A 184 -40.64 30.43 -5.00
C ALA A 184 -41.19 29.52 -3.88
N LYS A 185 -40.33 28.73 -3.21
CA LYS A 185 -40.63 28.09 -1.93
C LYS A 185 -39.63 28.55 -0.87
N GLU A 186 -40.07 28.58 0.39
CA GLU A 186 -39.17 28.89 1.49
C GLU A 186 -38.10 27.80 1.64
N MET A 187 -36.86 28.24 1.83
CA MET A 187 -35.74 27.36 2.13
C MET A 187 -35.87 26.86 3.58
N HIS A 188 -36.11 25.57 3.77
CA HIS A 188 -36.12 24.97 5.12
C HIS A 188 -34.74 24.44 5.55
N VAL A 189 -34.62 24.09 6.83
CA VAL A 189 -33.39 23.59 7.51
C VAL A 189 -32.75 22.35 6.89
N GLY A 190 -33.43 21.70 5.94
CA GLY A 190 -32.89 20.55 5.20
C GLY A 190 -31.94 20.99 4.08
N HIS A 191 -32.19 22.14 3.45
CA HIS A 191 -31.30 22.70 2.42
C HIS A 191 -30.01 23.32 3.00
N LEU A 192 -29.96 23.52 4.33
CA LEU A 192 -28.81 24.05 5.07
C LEU A 192 -27.80 22.98 5.50
N ARG A 193 -28.19 21.71 5.45
CA ARG A 193 -27.32 20.57 5.80
C ARG A 193 -26.44 20.20 4.62
#